data_AF-A0A2I0SCQ4-F1
#
_entry.id   AF-A0A2I0SCQ4-F1
#
_cell.length_a   1.000
_cell.length_b   1.000
_cell.length_c   1.000
_cell.angle_alpha   90.00
_cell.angle_beta   90.00
_cell.angle_gamma   90.00
#
_symmetry.space_group_name_H-M   'P 1'
#
loop_
_entity.id
_entity.type
_entity.pdbx_description
1 polymer ?
#
loop_
_entity_poly.entity_id
_entity_poly.type
_entity_poly.pdbx_seq_one_letter_code
_entity_poly.pdbx_strand_id
1 'polypeptide(L)'
;MPERTIDFGKYGARGAKGHHLVARQLDSHVAYIVAPLTTGRGLLARLHYLTRTAHALAAARAAGLSATDRTIAAWLKGERRPSRKNLAAIEDTYRTVRRHNVARYLLARLNREGRGTRVEIHPLNQSHVNRPLQRVLEHRTL
;
A
#
# COMPACT_ATOMS: atom_id res chain seq x y z
N MET A 1 -13.09 -29.92 -2.70
CA MET A 1 -12.01 -29.54 -3.66
C MET A 1 -12.20 -28.10 -4.16
N PRO A 2 -11.71 -27.06 -3.47
CA PRO A 2 -12.01 -25.65 -3.80
C PRO A 2 -10.89 -24.96 -4.60
N GLU A 3 -10.18 -25.67 -5.47
CA GLU A 3 -8.97 -25.15 -6.12
C GLU A 3 -9.19 -24.53 -7.52
N ARG A 4 -10.44 -24.38 -7.96
CA ARG A 4 -10.73 -24.00 -9.37
C ARG A 4 -11.81 -22.95 -9.54
N THR A 5 -11.65 -21.79 -8.93
CA THR A 5 -12.29 -20.57 -9.46
C THR A 5 -11.20 -19.61 -9.94
N ILE A 6 -10.49 -20.04 -10.97
CA ILE A 6 -9.47 -19.25 -11.69
C ILE A 6 -10.13 -18.47 -12.85
N ASP A 7 -11.33 -18.89 -13.27
CA ASP A 7 -12.08 -18.30 -14.39
C ASP A 7 -13.01 -17.16 -13.93
N PHE A 8 -12.43 -16.03 -13.50
CA PHE A 8 -13.20 -14.80 -13.30
C PHE A 8 -13.83 -14.36 -14.65
N GLY A 9 -15.11 -14.02 -14.66
CA GLY A 9 -15.87 -13.63 -15.87
C GLY A 9 -16.76 -14.72 -16.46
N LYS A 10 -16.55 -16.01 -16.12
CA LYS A 10 -17.42 -17.10 -16.56
C LYS A 10 -18.83 -16.94 -15.96
N TYR A 11 -19.87 -17.07 -16.77
CA TYR A 11 -21.28 -16.87 -16.39
C TYR A 11 -21.62 -15.49 -15.79
N GLY A 12 -20.82 -14.45 -16.10
CA GLY A 12 -21.02 -13.11 -15.55
C GLY A 12 -20.52 -12.93 -14.11
N ALA A 13 -19.80 -13.90 -13.56
CA ALA A 13 -19.21 -13.81 -12.23
C ALA A 13 -18.09 -12.76 -12.21
N ARG A 14 -18.19 -11.77 -11.31
CA ARG A 14 -17.17 -10.74 -11.12
C ARG A 14 -16.37 -11.06 -9.86
N GLY A 15 -15.05 -10.94 -9.94
CA GLY A 15 -14.19 -11.22 -8.79
C GLY A 15 -12.78 -10.70 -8.96
N ALA A 16 -12.02 -10.79 -7.88
CA ALA A 16 -10.61 -10.48 -7.84
C ALA A 16 -9.89 -11.55 -7.01
N LYS A 17 -8.61 -11.78 -7.31
CA LYS A 17 -7.79 -12.70 -6.52
C LYS A 17 -7.80 -12.26 -5.06
N GLY A 18 -7.98 -13.21 -4.12
CA GLY A 18 -8.09 -12.91 -2.69
C GLY A 18 -6.93 -12.08 -2.16
N HIS A 19 -5.69 -12.40 -2.54
CA HIS A 19 -4.50 -11.63 -2.13
C HIS A 19 -4.49 -10.18 -2.66
N HIS A 20 -5.13 -9.88 -3.80
CA HIS A 20 -5.30 -8.49 -4.25
C HIS A 20 -6.28 -7.73 -3.35
N LEU A 21 -7.34 -8.38 -2.88
CA LEU A 21 -8.30 -7.76 -1.96
C LEU A 21 -7.66 -7.54 -0.58
N VAL A 22 -6.88 -8.51 -0.08
CA VAL A 22 -6.04 -8.34 1.12
C VAL A 22 -5.16 -7.10 0.95
N ALA A 23 -4.40 -7.00 -0.14
CA ALA A 23 -3.48 -5.89 -0.38
C ALA A 23 -4.19 -4.53 -0.40
N ARG A 24 -5.35 -4.42 -1.07
CA ARG A 24 -6.16 -3.19 -1.08
C ARG A 24 -6.64 -2.79 0.32
N GLN A 25 -7.08 -3.77 1.11
CA GLN A 25 -7.52 -3.51 2.47
C GLN A 25 -6.36 -3.10 3.37
N LEU A 26 -5.19 -3.73 3.21
CA LEU A 26 -3.98 -3.31 3.90
C LEU A 26 -3.58 -1.88 3.52
N ASP A 27 -3.67 -1.53 2.24
CA ASP A 27 -3.39 -0.18 1.74
C ASP A 27 -4.33 0.88 2.31
N SER A 28 -5.61 0.55 2.56
CA SER A 28 -6.58 1.47 3.17
C SER A 28 -6.28 1.79 4.64
N HIS A 29 -5.60 0.87 5.33
CA HIS A 29 -5.17 1.05 6.72
C HIS A 29 -3.84 1.81 6.85
N VAL A 30 -3.13 2.06 5.75
CA VAL A 30 -1.89 2.86 5.79
C VAL A 30 -2.22 4.34 5.92
N ALA A 31 -1.99 4.91 7.11
CA ALA A 31 -2.03 6.35 7.31
C ALA A 31 -0.80 7.04 6.70
N TYR A 32 -1.04 8.08 5.91
CA TYR A 32 0.00 8.93 5.28
C TYR A 32 0.04 10.33 5.91
N ILE A 33 1.12 11.08 5.62
CA ILE A 33 1.23 12.49 5.98
C ILE A 33 0.15 13.29 5.23
N VAL A 34 -0.77 13.87 6.00
CA VAL A 34 -1.91 14.65 5.50
C VAL A 34 -1.47 15.99 4.90
N ALA A 35 -0.42 16.61 5.45
CA ALA A 35 0.07 17.90 4.97
C ALA A 35 0.47 17.81 3.49
N PRO A 36 -0.02 18.73 2.62
CA PRO A 36 0.27 18.69 1.19
C PRO A 36 1.77 18.82 0.92
N LEU A 37 2.28 18.05 -0.04
CA LEU A 37 3.70 18.06 -0.41
C LEU A 37 4.17 19.42 -0.93
N THR A 38 3.28 20.23 -1.49
CA THR A 38 3.57 21.58 -1.99
C THR A 38 3.86 22.58 -0.87
N THR A 39 3.52 22.24 0.39
CA THR A 39 3.84 23.05 1.56
C THR A 39 5.23 22.71 2.09
N GLY A 40 5.95 23.70 2.64
CA GLY A 40 7.26 23.47 3.24
C GLY A 40 7.22 22.39 4.34
N ARG A 41 6.20 22.43 5.20
CA ARG A 41 5.97 21.41 6.24
C ARG A 41 5.76 20.01 5.66
N GLY A 42 4.93 19.89 4.63
CA GLY A 42 4.62 18.59 4.01
C GLY A 42 5.81 17.98 3.26
N LEU A 43 6.63 18.81 2.62
CA LEU A 43 7.89 18.40 2.01
C LEU A 43 8.89 17.93 3.07
N LEU A 44 9.15 18.76 4.09
CA LEU A 44 10.12 18.42 5.13
C LEU A 44 9.73 17.15 5.88
N ALA A 45 8.45 16.96 6.21
CA ALA A 45 7.99 15.74 6.88
C ALA A 45 8.31 14.46 6.08
N ARG A 46 8.20 14.51 4.75
CA ARG A 46 8.53 13.37 3.87
C ARG A 46 10.02 13.17 3.72
N LEU A 47 10.77 14.26 3.52
CA LEU A 47 12.24 14.18 3.47
C LEU A 47 12.80 13.63 4.78
N HIS A 48 12.38 14.17 5.93
CA HIS A 48 12.77 13.62 7.23
C HIS A 48 12.39 12.15 7.37
N TYR A 49 11.19 11.73 6.95
CA TYR A 49 10.83 10.31 6.99
C TYR A 49 11.78 9.43 6.16
N LEU A 50 12.12 9.88 4.95
CA LEU A 50 12.97 9.15 4.01
C LEU A 50 14.45 9.19 4.39
N THR A 51 14.91 10.20 5.13
CA THR A 51 16.35 10.44 5.35
C THR A 51 16.74 10.50 6.81
N ARG A 52 15.85 10.07 7.73
CA ARG A 52 16.11 10.09 9.19
C ARG A 52 17.35 9.28 9.59
N THR A 53 17.58 8.16 8.91
CA THR A 53 18.68 7.24 9.20
C THR A 53 19.31 6.75 7.90
N ALA A 54 20.54 6.25 7.96
CA ALA A 54 21.21 5.65 6.80
C ALA A 54 20.37 4.50 6.18
N HIS A 55 19.73 3.67 7.01
CA HIS A 55 18.83 2.63 6.56
C HIS A 55 17.59 3.19 5.83
N ALA A 56 16.96 4.24 6.38
CA ALA A 56 15.81 4.87 5.72
C ALA A 56 16.21 5.48 4.37
N LEU A 57 17.38 6.13 4.32
CA LEU A 57 17.91 6.69 3.08
C LEU A 57 18.20 5.59 2.06
N ALA A 58 18.82 4.48 2.46
CA ALA A 58 19.07 3.34 1.58
C ALA A 58 17.76 2.75 1.03
N ALA A 59 16.73 2.59 1.87
CA ALA A 59 15.40 2.16 1.43
C ALA A 59 14.76 3.17 0.47
N ALA A 60 14.94 4.46 0.70
CA ALA A 60 14.46 5.51 -0.20
C ALA A 60 15.18 5.47 -1.56
N ARG A 61 16.50 5.24 -1.58
CA ARG A 61 17.28 5.03 -2.80
C ARG A 61 16.79 3.83 -3.58
N ALA A 62 16.61 2.69 -2.91
CA ALA A 62 16.09 1.46 -3.51
C ALA A 62 14.67 1.65 -4.08
N ALA A 63 13.85 2.51 -3.45
CA ALA A 63 12.52 2.87 -3.92
C ALA A 63 12.51 3.97 -5.01
N GLY A 64 13.67 4.45 -5.47
CA GLY A 64 13.78 5.36 -6.62
C GLY A 64 14.16 6.81 -6.31
N LEU A 65 14.53 7.16 -5.07
CA LEU A 65 15.02 8.51 -4.76
C LEU A 65 16.40 8.75 -5.40
N SER A 66 16.43 9.45 -6.53
CA SER A 66 17.64 9.69 -7.32
C SER A 66 18.40 10.97 -6.97
N ALA A 67 17.78 11.92 -6.26
CA ALA A 67 18.40 13.20 -5.91
C ALA A 67 19.69 13.01 -5.08
N THR A 68 20.77 13.73 -5.37
CA THR A 68 22.04 13.58 -4.63
C THR A 68 21.90 14.00 -3.16
N ASP A 69 22.79 13.51 -2.30
CA ASP A 69 22.76 13.86 -0.87
C ASP A 69 22.89 15.37 -0.64
N ARG A 70 23.72 16.05 -1.45
CA ARG A 70 23.83 17.51 -1.46
C ARG A 70 22.50 18.19 -1.81
N THR A 71 21.79 17.67 -2.81
CA THR A 71 20.48 18.20 -3.21
C THR A 71 19.44 17.99 -2.12
N ILE A 72 19.40 16.81 -1.51
CA ILE A 72 18.52 16.49 -0.38
C ILE A 72 18.79 17.42 0.80
N ALA A 73 20.07 17.64 1.13
CA ALA A 73 20.47 18.55 2.21
C ALA A 73 20.02 19.99 1.95
N ALA A 74 20.16 20.48 0.71
CA ALA A 74 19.68 21.82 0.34
C ALA A 74 18.15 21.94 0.45
N TRP A 75 17.40 20.90 0.13
CA TRP A 75 15.94 20.89 0.32
C TRP A 75 15.54 20.84 1.80
N LEU A 76 16.23 20.05 2.61
CA LEU A 76 16.01 19.98 4.05
C LEU A 76 16.27 21.32 4.76
N LYS A 77 17.26 22.08 4.29
CA LYS A 77 17.55 23.43 4.80
C LYS A 77 16.61 24.51 4.24
N GLY A 78 15.78 24.18 3.26
CA GLY A 78 14.92 25.14 2.57
C GLY A 78 15.64 26.10 1.62
N GLU A 79 16.93 25.89 1.36
CA GLU A 79 17.76 26.71 0.46
C GLU A 79 17.32 26.58 -1.01
N ARG A 80 16.73 25.43 -1.36
CA ARG A 80 16.23 25.15 -2.72
C ARG A 80 14.87 24.49 -2.68
N ARG A 81 14.03 24.77 -3.68
CA ARG A 81 12.76 24.07 -3.88
C ARG A 81 12.91 22.94 -4.91
N PRO A 82 12.37 21.73 -4.65
CA PRO A 82 12.33 20.68 -5.65
C PRO A 82 11.47 21.07 -6.85
N SER A 83 11.83 20.61 -8.05
CA SER A 83 10.97 20.71 -9.23
C SER A 83 9.71 19.85 -9.08
N ARG A 84 8.69 20.09 -9.91
CA ARG A 84 7.45 19.28 -9.92
C ARG A 84 7.73 17.78 -10.09
N LYS A 85 8.70 17.43 -10.95
CA LYS A 85 9.16 16.05 -11.15
C LYS A 85 9.74 15.46 -9.87
N ASN A 86 10.58 16.22 -9.16
CA ASN A 86 11.18 15.76 -7.91
C ASN A 86 10.16 15.67 -6.78
N LEU A 87 9.17 16.56 -6.74
CA LEU A 87 8.06 16.45 -5.80
C LEU A 87 7.29 15.13 -6.03
N ALA A 88 6.90 14.83 -7.26
CA ALA A 88 6.24 13.55 -7.58
C ALA A 88 7.10 12.35 -7.14
N ALA A 89 8.40 12.35 -7.49
CA ALA A 89 9.31 11.29 -7.08
C ALA A 89 9.43 11.14 -5.54
N ILE A 90 9.46 12.25 -4.79
CA ILE A 90 9.47 12.23 -3.32
C ILE A 90 8.18 11.62 -2.78
N GLU A 91 7.01 12.00 -3.32
CA GLU A 91 5.72 11.44 -2.91
C GLU A 91 5.65 9.93 -3.14
N ASP A 92 6.02 9.49 -4.35
CA ASP A 92 5.95 8.09 -4.74
C ASP A 92 6.92 7.22 -3.92
N THR A 93 8.15 7.71 -3.72
CA THR A 93 9.13 7.07 -2.85
C THR A 93 8.60 6.98 -1.42
N TYR A 94 8.07 8.09 -0.88
CA TYR A 94 7.50 8.13 0.46
C TYR A 94 6.38 7.11 0.64
N ARG A 95 5.43 7.05 -0.29
CA ARG A 95 4.32 6.10 -0.23
C ARG A 95 4.81 4.66 -0.27
N THR A 96 5.76 4.36 -1.14
CA THR A 96 6.34 3.02 -1.30
C THR A 96 7.03 2.56 -0.02
N VAL A 97 7.94 3.37 0.51
CA VAL A 97 8.68 3.04 1.75
C VAL A 97 7.71 2.94 2.94
N ARG A 98 6.72 3.85 3.04
CA ARG A 98 5.73 3.82 4.11
C ARG A 98 4.87 2.57 4.06
N ARG A 99 4.38 2.18 2.87
CA ARG A 99 3.60 0.93 2.68
C ARG A 99 4.41 -0.29 3.11
N HIS A 100 5.67 -0.38 2.66
CA HIS A 100 6.55 -1.48 3.03
C HIS A 100 6.76 -1.57 4.55
N ASN A 101 7.05 -0.43 5.19
CA ASN A 101 7.28 -0.39 6.64
C ASN A 101 6.03 -0.76 7.46
N VAL A 102 4.85 -0.33 7.01
CA VAL A 102 3.58 -0.62 7.70
C VAL A 102 3.13 -2.05 7.45
N ALA A 103 3.41 -2.63 6.27
CA ALA A 103 3.03 -4.00 5.94
C ALA A 103 3.54 -5.02 6.96
N ARG A 104 4.79 -4.86 7.45
CA ARG A 104 5.36 -5.73 8.50
C ARG A 104 4.53 -5.70 9.78
N TYR A 105 4.11 -4.50 10.21
CA TYR A 105 3.28 -4.34 11.40
C TYR A 105 1.86 -4.90 11.19
N LEU A 106 1.25 -4.65 10.04
CA LEU A 106 -0.08 -5.17 9.72
C LEU A 106 -0.09 -6.70 9.64
N LEU A 107 0.95 -7.30 9.06
CA LEU A 107 1.12 -8.75 9.00
C LEU A 107 1.24 -9.35 10.41
N ALA A 108 2.05 -8.75 11.28
CA ALA A 108 2.16 -9.20 12.68
C ALA A 108 0.81 -9.12 13.43
N ARG A 109 0.00 -8.08 13.15
CA ARG A 109 -1.34 -7.93 13.72
C ARG A 109 -2.32 -8.98 13.21
N LEU A 110 -2.25 -9.33 11.92
CA LEU A 110 -3.08 -10.38 11.32
C LEU A 110 -2.74 -11.76 11.88
N ASN A 111 -1.46 -12.06 12.08
CA ASN A 111 -0.97 -13.36 12.56
C ASN A 111 -1.06 -13.51 14.10
N ARG A 112 -1.80 -12.66 14.80
CA ARG A 112 -1.89 -12.65 16.27
C ARG A 112 -2.93 -13.65 16.83
N GLU A 113 -3.01 -14.84 16.26
CA GLU A 113 -3.85 -15.97 16.75
C GLU A 113 -5.29 -15.55 17.11
N GLY A 114 -5.95 -14.78 16.22
CA GLY A 114 -7.33 -14.34 16.43
C GLY A 114 -7.53 -13.17 17.40
N ARG A 115 -6.47 -12.62 18.01
CA ARG A 115 -6.53 -11.42 18.88
C ARG A 115 -6.50 -10.09 18.12
N GLY A 116 -6.90 -10.11 16.84
CA GLY A 116 -6.86 -8.99 15.90
C GLY A 116 -8.24 -8.62 15.35
N THR A 117 -8.28 -7.63 14.46
CA THR A 117 -9.50 -7.29 13.71
C THR A 117 -9.69 -8.34 12.60
N ARG A 118 -10.79 -9.10 12.65
CA ARG A 118 -11.12 -10.08 11.60
C ARG A 118 -11.38 -9.35 10.29
N VAL A 119 -10.73 -9.80 9.21
CA VAL A 119 -10.95 -9.29 7.85
C VAL A 119 -11.56 -10.42 7.03
N GLU A 120 -12.83 -10.29 6.68
CA GLU A 120 -13.50 -11.22 5.77
C GLU A 120 -13.29 -10.76 4.32
N ILE A 121 -12.89 -11.70 3.47
CA ILE A 121 -12.63 -11.43 2.06
C ILE A 121 -13.58 -12.26 1.24
N HIS A 122 -14.42 -11.59 0.46
CA HIS A 122 -15.32 -12.21 -0.49
C HIS A 122 -14.74 -12.00 -1.90
N PRO A 123 -13.93 -12.95 -2.40
CA PRO A 123 -13.24 -12.78 -3.68
C PRO A 123 -14.17 -12.86 -4.90
N LEU A 124 -15.43 -13.26 -4.69
CA LEU A 124 -16.37 -13.56 -5.75
C LEU A 124 -17.74 -12.93 -5.46
N ASN A 125 -18.23 -12.12 -6.40
CA ASN A 125 -19.61 -11.63 -6.42
C ASN A 125 -20.41 -12.39 -7.49
N GLN A 126 -21.38 -13.18 -7.05
CA GLN A 126 -22.26 -13.99 -7.91
C GLN A 126 -23.64 -13.37 -8.14
N SER A 127 -23.86 -12.10 -7.76
CA SER A 127 -25.18 -11.45 -7.89
C SER A 127 -25.71 -11.36 -9.32
N HIS A 128 -24.83 -11.47 -10.32
CA HIS A 128 -25.15 -11.47 -11.76
C HIS A 128 -25.13 -12.86 -12.41
N VAL A 129 -24.84 -13.90 -11.64
CA VAL A 129 -24.84 -15.28 -12.14
C VAL A 129 -26.27 -15.81 -12.04
N ASN A 130 -26.76 -16.47 -13.08
CA ASN A 130 -28.08 -17.12 -13.06
C ASN A 130 -28.17 -18.09 -11.87
N ARG A 131 -29.29 -18.04 -11.13
CA ARG A 131 -29.51 -18.82 -9.88
C ARG A 131 -29.07 -20.30 -9.95
N PRO A 132 -29.36 -21.07 -11.00
CA PRO A 132 -28.94 -22.47 -11.09
C PRO A 132 -27.41 -22.68 -11.16
N LEU A 133 -26.68 -21.65 -11.56
CA LEU A 133 -25.22 -21.66 -11.72
C LEU A 133 -24.48 -21.00 -10.55
N GLN A 134 -25.22 -20.42 -9.59
CA GLN A 134 -24.63 -19.87 -8.37
C GLN A 134 -24.14 -21.00 -7.48
N ARG A 135 -22.92 -20.86 -6.93
CA ARG A 135 -22.37 -21.81 -5.97
C ARG A 135 -22.43 -21.26 -4.55
N VAL A 136 -22.74 -22.13 -3.60
CA VAL A 136 -22.58 -21.85 -2.17
C VAL A 136 -21.10 -21.62 -1.90
N LEU A 137 -20.76 -20.40 -1.45
CA LEU A 137 -19.42 -20.07 -1.00
C LEU A 137 -19.33 -20.40 0.48
N GLU A 138 -18.71 -21.53 0.81
CA GLU A 138 -18.38 -21.82 2.21
C GLU A 138 -17.35 -20.78 2.70
N HIS A 139 -17.67 -20.10 3.78
CA HIS A 139 -16.77 -19.14 4.41
C HIS A 139 -15.57 -19.91 4.98
N ARG A 140 -14.38 -19.76 4.38
CA ARG A 140 -13.16 -20.22 5.04
C ARG A 140 -12.82 -19.27 6.18
N THR A 141 -12.94 -19.76 7.41
CA THR A 141 -12.19 -19.23 8.54
C THR A 141 -10.74 -19.68 8.43
N LEU A 142 -9.83 -18.70 8.46
CA LEU A 142 -8.40 -18.90 8.65
C LEU A 142 -8.09 -18.92 10.15
#